data_AF-A0AAT9LDN7-F1
#
_entry.id   AF-A0AAT9LDN7-F1
#
_cell.length_a   1.000
_cell.length_b   1.000
_cell.length_c   1.000
_cell.angle_alpha   90.00
_cell.angle_beta   90.00
_cell.angle_gamma   90.00
#
_symmetry.space_group_name_H-M   'P 1'
#
loop_
_entity.id
_entity.type
_entity.pdbx_description
1 polymer ?
#
loop_
_entity_poly.entity_id
_entity_poly.type
_entity_poly.pdbx_seq_one_letter_code
_entity_poly.pdbx_strand_id
1 'polypeptide(L)'
;MFPEMELMGFLSQVTSVLLPLTVAAVLGGIIGMERESIERPAGFRTHILVAVGSALVMLVSVEVYSRFGNVADPGRIAAQVVSGIGFLGAGTILRSGLRVRGLTTAASLWAVSALGLASGMKLYGYAVASTVIILAVLIPLRRLEERLRRSSGRSGRPEKARIRKGTGEDDSTSGT
;
A
#
# COMPACT_ATOMS: atom_id res chain seq x y z
N MET A 1 -11.27 -2.89 45.95
CA MET A 1 -12.28 -3.45 45.01
C MET A 1 -12.71 -2.42 43.95
N PHE A 2 -13.18 -1.22 44.30
CA PHE A 2 -13.54 -0.17 43.32
C PHE A 2 -12.40 0.30 42.37
N PRO A 3 -11.18 0.60 42.85
CA PRO A 3 -10.10 1.07 41.96
C PRO A 3 -9.57 -0.02 40.99
N GLU A 4 -9.66 -1.29 41.37
CA GLU A 4 -9.28 -2.40 40.48
C GLU A 4 -10.27 -2.55 39.32
N MET A 5 -11.57 -2.31 39.56
CA MET A 5 -12.60 -2.41 38.53
C MET A 5 -12.52 -1.27 37.51
N GLU A 6 -12.19 -0.05 37.96
CA GLU A 6 -11.91 1.07 37.05
C GLU A 6 -10.65 0.83 36.21
N LEU A 7 -9.60 0.30 36.83
CA LEU A 7 -8.37 -0.07 36.13
C LEU A 7 -8.63 -1.14 35.06
N MET A 8 -9.38 -2.20 35.40
CA MET A 8 -9.74 -3.25 34.44
C MET A 8 -10.60 -2.71 33.29
N GLY A 9 -11.53 -1.80 33.57
CA GLY A 9 -12.34 -1.12 32.56
C GLY A 9 -11.48 -0.28 31.60
N PHE A 10 -10.58 0.53 32.15
CA PHE A 10 -9.65 1.33 31.37
C PHE A 10 -8.75 0.47 30.48
N LEU A 11 -8.13 -0.58 31.03
CA LEU A 11 -7.27 -1.49 30.26
C LEU A 11 -8.02 -2.20 29.15
N SER A 12 -9.26 -2.62 29.40
CA SER A 12 -10.14 -3.24 28.38
C SER A 12 -10.45 -2.28 27.24
N GLN A 13 -10.76 -1.01 27.56
CA GLN A 13 -11.03 0.01 26.56
C GLN A 13 -9.79 0.31 25.71
N VAL A 14 -8.64 0.54 26.36
CA VAL A 14 -7.37 0.79 25.68
C VAL A 14 -7.03 -0.37 24.74
N THR A 15 -7.15 -1.61 25.22
CA THR A 15 -6.87 -2.81 24.40
C THR A 15 -7.84 -2.93 23.24
N SER A 16 -9.13 -2.65 23.46
CA SER A 16 -10.17 -2.71 22.43
C SER A 16 -9.94 -1.73 21.28
N VAL A 17 -9.23 -0.63 21.52
CA VAL A 17 -8.87 0.37 20.50
C VAL A 17 -7.50 0.08 19.89
N LEU A 18 -6.47 -0.12 20.73
CA LEU A 18 -5.10 -0.26 20.25
C LEU A 18 -4.89 -1.54 19.45
N LEU A 19 -5.44 -2.67 19.89
CA LEU A 19 -5.20 -3.96 19.23
C LEU A 19 -5.66 -3.97 17.76
N PRO A 20 -6.90 -3.57 17.40
CA PRO A 20 -7.32 -3.44 16.00
C PRO A 20 -6.43 -2.54 15.15
N LEU A 21 -6.01 -1.39 15.70
CA LEU A 21 -5.18 -0.42 14.99
C LEU A 21 -3.77 -0.97 14.76
N THR A 22 -3.18 -1.64 15.75
CA THR A 22 -1.88 -2.29 15.62
C THR A 22 -1.93 -3.43 14.61
N VAL A 23 -2.97 -4.27 14.63
CA VAL A 23 -3.14 -5.34 13.64
C VAL A 23 -3.26 -4.75 12.23
N ALA A 24 -4.09 -3.72 12.04
CA ALA A 24 -4.21 -3.03 10.76
C ALA A 24 -2.87 -2.44 10.29
N ALA A 25 -2.11 -1.81 11.20
CA ALA A 25 -0.79 -1.24 10.90
C ALA A 25 0.21 -2.31 10.46
N VAL A 26 0.28 -3.45 11.16
CA VAL A 26 1.20 -4.54 10.84
C VAL A 26 0.84 -5.15 9.49
N LEU A 27 -0.43 -5.54 9.28
CA LEU A 27 -0.85 -6.20 8.04
C LEU A 27 -0.78 -5.26 6.83
N GLY A 28 -1.25 -4.02 6.96
CA GLY A 28 -1.11 -2.99 5.94
C GLY A 28 0.37 -2.66 5.66
N GLY A 29 1.21 -2.66 6.69
CA GLY A 29 2.65 -2.50 6.58
C GLY A 29 3.31 -3.60 5.78
N ILE A 30 3.00 -4.87 6.03
CA ILE A 30 3.55 -6.01 5.29
C ILE A 30 3.27 -5.87 3.78
N ILE A 31 2.03 -5.49 3.41
CA ILE A 31 1.69 -5.20 2.01
C ILE A 31 2.48 -3.98 1.51
N GLY A 32 2.56 -2.92 2.32
CA GLY A 32 3.29 -1.70 2.00
C GLY A 32 4.80 -1.90 1.76
N MET A 33 5.45 -2.81 2.49
CA MET A 33 6.88 -3.14 2.31
C MET A 33 7.15 -3.70 0.92
N GLU A 34 6.28 -4.62 0.47
CA GLU A 34 6.35 -5.15 -0.89
C GLU A 34 6.21 -4.03 -1.92
N ARG A 35 5.35 -3.03 -1.68
CA ARG A 35 5.15 -1.90 -2.60
C ARG A 35 6.29 -0.89 -2.59
N GLU A 36 6.89 -0.61 -1.43
CA GLU A 36 8.01 0.34 -1.30
C GLU A 36 9.29 -0.18 -1.96
N SER A 37 9.52 -1.49 -1.92
CA SER A 37 10.71 -2.12 -2.50
C SER A 37 10.90 -1.89 -4.01
N ILE A 38 9.89 -1.36 -4.70
CA ILE A 38 9.87 -1.13 -6.16
C ILE A 38 9.55 0.33 -6.50
N GLU A 39 9.78 1.28 -5.57
CA GLU A 39 9.56 2.72 -5.77
C GLU A 39 8.17 3.03 -6.38
N ARG A 40 7.15 2.28 -5.96
CA ARG A 40 5.78 2.47 -6.46
C ARG A 40 5.20 3.79 -5.94
N PRO A 41 4.17 4.36 -6.61
CA PRO A 41 3.59 5.65 -6.21
C PRO A 41 3.08 5.73 -4.75
N ALA A 42 2.75 4.59 -4.14
CA ALA A 42 2.44 4.48 -2.72
C ALA A 42 3.23 3.31 -2.12
N GLY A 43 3.95 3.60 -1.03
CA GLY A 43 4.85 2.67 -0.35
C GLY A 43 4.37 2.30 1.05
N PHE A 44 5.29 2.00 1.95
CA PHE A 44 5.04 1.47 3.29
C PHE A 44 4.15 2.38 4.14
N ARG A 45 4.55 3.66 4.28
CA ARG A 45 3.83 4.65 5.11
C ARG A 45 2.38 4.82 4.66
N THR A 46 2.15 4.86 3.35
CA THR A 46 0.80 5.06 2.79
C THR A 46 -0.12 3.88 3.12
N HIS A 47 0.34 2.64 2.95
CA HIS A 47 -0.49 1.47 3.24
C HIS A 47 -0.79 1.33 4.74
N ILE A 48 0.16 1.67 5.62
CA ILE A 48 -0.08 1.71 7.08
C ILE A 48 -1.17 2.73 7.41
N LEU A 49 -1.02 3.98 6.94
CA LEU A 49 -1.96 5.05 7.27
C LEU A 49 -3.37 4.76 6.74
N VAL A 50 -3.48 4.19 5.54
CA VAL A 50 -4.76 3.76 4.98
C VAL A 50 -5.39 2.65 5.83
N ALA A 51 -4.63 1.61 6.20
CA ALA A 51 -5.15 0.51 7.02
C ALA A 51 -5.63 0.99 8.39
N VAL A 52 -4.80 1.79 9.08
CA VAL A 52 -5.08 2.34 10.41
C VAL A 52 -6.26 3.30 10.36
N GLY A 53 -6.30 4.21 9.38
CA GLY A 53 -7.41 5.14 9.20
C GLY A 53 -8.73 4.42 8.99
N SER A 54 -8.76 3.41 8.11
CA SER A 54 -9.95 2.58 7.90
C SER A 54 -10.38 1.83 9.16
N ALA A 55 -9.43 1.25 9.90
CA ALA A 55 -9.73 0.56 11.16
C ALA A 55 -10.33 1.51 12.20
N LEU A 56 -9.78 2.74 12.32
CA LEU A 56 -10.32 3.77 13.20
C LEU A 56 -11.74 4.17 12.79
N VAL A 57 -11.99 4.40 11.50
CA VAL A 57 -13.32 4.76 11.01
C VAL A 57 -14.34 3.65 11.32
N MET A 58 -13.95 2.38 11.19
CA MET A 58 -14.83 1.27 11.56
C MET A 58 -15.09 1.21 13.07
N LEU A 59 -14.07 1.41 13.92
CA LEU A 59 -14.25 1.50 15.37
C LEU A 59 -15.24 2.60 15.75
N VAL A 60 -15.11 3.78 15.15
CA VAL A 60 -16.07 4.88 15.32
C VAL A 60 -17.47 4.48 14.86
N SER A 61 -17.58 3.77 13.74
CA SER A 61 -18.87 3.31 13.22
C SER A 61 -19.59 2.37 14.17
N VAL A 62 -18.87 1.39 14.72
CA VAL A 62 -19.40 0.45 15.72
C VAL A 62 -19.79 1.17 17.01
N GLU A 63 -18.97 2.12 17.47
CA GLU A 63 -19.25 2.91 18.67
C GLU A 63 -20.52 3.76 18.51
N VAL A 64 -20.70 4.39 17.34
CA VAL A 64 -21.94 5.13 17.02
C VAL A 64 -23.14 4.21 17.07
N TYR A 65 -23.05 3.02 16.46
CA TYR A 65 -24.13 2.04 16.54
C TYR A 65 -24.41 1.60 17.98
N SER A 66 -23.38 1.37 18.79
CA SER A 66 -23.53 0.99 20.20
C SER A 66 -24.24 2.06 21.04
N ARG A 67 -24.07 3.35 20.72
CA ARG A 67 -24.69 4.46 21.47
C ARG A 67 -26.12 4.77 21.05
N PHE A 68 -26.40 4.68 19.74
CA PHE A 68 -27.67 5.11 19.17
C PHE A 68 -28.57 3.94 18.75
N GLY A 69 -28.09 2.70 18.84
CA GLY A 69 -28.84 1.49 18.50
C GLY A 69 -29.31 1.46 17.05
N ASN A 70 -30.45 0.84 16.80
CA ASN A 70 -31.00 0.57 15.46
C ASN A 70 -31.35 1.81 14.63
N VAL A 71 -31.26 3.02 15.20
CA VAL A 71 -31.44 4.28 14.47
C VAL A 71 -30.17 4.65 13.68
N ALA A 72 -29.02 4.10 14.07
CA ALA A 72 -27.76 4.21 13.36
C ALA A 72 -27.47 2.93 12.57
N ASP A 73 -26.83 3.06 11.41
CA ASP A 73 -26.35 1.92 10.62
C ASP A 73 -24.81 1.99 10.57
N PRO A 74 -24.10 1.02 11.18
CA PRO A 74 -22.65 1.00 11.21
C PRO A 74 -22.04 0.76 9.82
N GLY A 75 -22.83 0.32 8.84
CA GLY A 75 -22.40 0.22 7.45
C GLY A 75 -22.19 1.59 6.80
N ARG A 76 -22.90 2.64 7.20
CA ARG A 76 -22.88 3.95 6.51
C ARG A 76 -21.53 4.66 6.60
N ILE A 77 -20.97 4.78 7.81
CA ILE A 77 -19.68 5.46 8.00
C ILE A 77 -18.56 4.61 7.38
N ALA A 78 -18.61 3.28 7.55
CA ALA A 78 -17.67 2.36 6.94
C ALA A 78 -17.68 2.43 5.40
N ALA A 79 -18.86 2.55 4.77
CA ALA A 79 -18.99 2.68 3.33
C ALA A 79 -18.29 3.93 2.77
N GLN A 80 -18.21 5.02 3.55
CA GLN A 80 -17.49 6.23 3.11
C GLN A 80 -16.00 6.00 2.94
N VAL A 81 -15.40 5.03 3.64
CA VAL A 81 -14.00 4.65 3.43
C VAL A 81 -13.82 4.04 2.03
N VAL A 82 -14.73 3.16 1.62
CA VAL A 82 -14.68 2.51 0.30
C VAL A 82 -14.86 3.53 -0.83
N SER A 83 -15.70 4.54 -0.62
CA SER A 83 -15.84 5.67 -1.55
C SER A 83 -14.57 6.55 -1.57
N GLY A 84 -14.08 6.95 -0.38
CA GLY A 84 -12.93 7.85 -0.23
C GLY A 84 -11.62 7.27 -0.77
N ILE A 85 -11.38 5.97 -0.61
CA ILE A 85 -10.17 5.33 -1.15
C ILE A 85 -10.16 5.35 -2.69
N GLY A 86 -11.33 5.44 -3.34
CA GLY A 86 -11.43 5.60 -4.79
C GLY A 86 -10.73 6.86 -5.29
N PHE A 87 -10.82 7.96 -4.54
CA PHE A 87 -10.13 9.21 -4.84
C PHE A 87 -8.61 9.08 -4.71
N LEU A 88 -8.13 8.50 -3.61
CA LEU A 88 -6.71 8.25 -3.39
C LEU A 88 -6.14 7.28 -4.44
N GLY A 89 -6.90 6.23 -4.78
CA GLY A 89 -6.57 5.27 -5.82
C GLY A 89 -6.39 5.94 -7.18
N ALA A 90 -7.36 6.78 -7.59
CA ALA A 90 -7.26 7.57 -8.82
C ALA A 90 -6.01 8.48 -8.83
N GLY A 91 -5.68 9.11 -7.70
CA GLY A 91 -4.48 9.94 -7.55
C GLY A 91 -3.16 9.19 -7.74
N THR A 92 -3.14 7.86 -7.58
CA THR A 92 -1.95 7.04 -7.84
C THR A 92 -1.82 6.54 -9.27
N ILE A 93 -2.87 6.71 -10.09
CA ILE A 93 -2.89 6.27 -11.49
C ILE A 93 -2.37 7.40 -12.39
N LEU A 94 -1.27 7.14 -13.09
CA LEU A 94 -0.63 8.10 -13.98
C LEU A 94 -0.70 7.62 -15.42
N ARG A 95 -1.08 8.51 -16.34
CA ARG A 95 -1.14 8.25 -17.78
C ARG A 95 -0.08 9.06 -18.51
N SER A 96 0.72 8.41 -19.35
CA SER A 96 1.68 9.05 -20.25
C SER A 96 1.48 8.49 -21.65
N GLY A 97 0.82 9.27 -22.52
CA GLY A 97 0.36 8.82 -23.84
C GLY A 97 -0.55 7.59 -23.76
N LEU A 98 -0.12 6.49 -24.39
CA LEU A 98 -0.82 5.20 -24.37
C LEU A 98 -0.48 4.32 -23.15
N ARG A 99 0.45 4.74 -22.29
CA ARG A 99 0.94 3.91 -21.17
C ARG A 99 0.29 4.37 -19.86
N VAL A 100 -0.31 3.43 -19.12
CA VAL A 100 -0.89 3.66 -17.78
C VAL A 100 -0.01 2.99 -16.72
N ARG A 101 0.26 3.69 -15.62
CA ARG A 101 1.01 3.21 -14.46
C ARG A 101 0.19 3.42 -13.18
N GLY A 102 0.48 2.62 -12.16
CA GLY A 102 -0.13 2.79 -10.82
C GLY A 102 -1.41 2.00 -10.55
N LEU A 103 -1.97 1.29 -11.54
CA LEU A 103 -3.19 0.48 -11.38
C LEU A 103 -3.12 -0.52 -10.20
N THR A 104 -2.01 -1.27 -10.10
CA THR A 104 -1.81 -2.21 -8.99
C THR A 104 -1.67 -1.51 -7.64
N THR A 105 -1.12 -0.29 -7.62
CA THR A 105 -1.00 0.51 -6.40
C THR A 105 -2.37 1.02 -5.94
N ALA A 106 -3.19 1.50 -6.88
CA ALA A 106 -4.57 1.88 -6.58
C ALA A 106 -5.36 0.68 -6.04
N ALA A 107 -5.25 -0.48 -6.68
CA ALA A 107 -5.90 -1.71 -6.24
C ALA A 107 -5.40 -2.19 -4.86
N SER A 108 -4.09 -2.09 -4.57
CA SER A 108 -3.55 -2.47 -3.27
C SER A 108 -4.01 -1.53 -2.15
N LEU A 109 -4.08 -0.22 -2.40
CA LEU A 109 -4.63 0.73 -1.43
C LEU A 109 -6.11 0.47 -1.15
N TRP A 110 -6.89 0.17 -2.19
CA TRP A 110 -8.29 -0.22 -2.04
C TRP A 110 -8.43 -1.48 -1.18
N ALA A 111 -7.68 -2.55 -1.48
CA ALA A 111 -7.70 -3.79 -0.72
C ALA A 111 -7.26 -3.60 0.74
N VAL A 112 -6.23 -2.78 0.98
CA VAL A 112 -5.74 -2.47 2.33
C VAL A 112 -6.75 -1.65 3.14
N SER A 113 -7.53 -0.78 2.50
CA SER A 113 -8.62 -0.09 3.19
C SER A 113 -9.68 -1.06 3.71
N ALA A 114 -10.08 -2.05 2.90
CA ALA A 114 -11.04 -3.08 3.29
C ALA A 114 -10.49 -3.98 4.41
N LEU A 115 -9.21 -4.32 4.37
CA LEU A 115 -8.50 -5.01 5.44
C LEU A 115 -8.51 -4.21 6.75
N GLY A 116 -8.30 -2.89 6.66
CA GLY A 116 -8.39 -1.99 7.82
C GLY A 116 -9.80 -2.00 8.43
N LEU A 117 -10.85 -1.93 7.61
CA LEU A 117 -12.23 -2.06 8.07
C LEU A 117 -12.47 -3.41 8.78
N ALA A 118 -12.01 -4.52 8.20
CA ALA A 118 -12.12 -5.84 8.83
C ALA A 118 -11.37 -5.90 10.18
N SER A 119 -10.19 -5.28 10.26
CA SER A 119 -9.42 -5.19 11.50
C SER A 119 -10.16 -4.39 12.57
N GLY A 120 -10.78 -3.25 12.20
CA GLY A 120 -11.61 -2.44 13.09
C GLY A 120 -12.85 -3.16 13.62
N MET A 121 -13.44 -4.08 12.84
CA MET A 121 -14.48 -5.02 13.29
C MET A 121 -13.94 -6.17 14.16
N LYS A 122 -12.64 -6.22 14.44
CA LYS A 122 -11.95 -7.33 15.13
C LYS A 122 -12.04 -8.67 14.39
N LEU A 123 -12.30 -8.63 13.08
CA LEU A 123 -12.37 -9.80 12.19
C LEU A 123 -10.97 -10.22 11.71
N TYR A 124 -10.08 -10.55 12.65
CA TYR A 124 -8.65 -10.75 12.36
C TYR A 124 -8.38 -11.90 11.38
N GLY A 125 -9.19 -12.97 11.40
CA GLY A 125 -9.08 -14.07 10.43
C GLY A 125 -9.26 -13.59 8.99
N TYR A 126 -10.23 -12.69 8.76
CA TYR A 126 -10.47 -12.10 7.44
C TYR A 126 -9.31 -11.18 7.03
N ALA A 127 -8.80 -10.37 7.95
CA ALA A 127 -7.66 -9.49 7.70
C ALA A 127 -6.39 -10.28 7.35
N VAL A 128 -6.08 -11.35 8.09
CA VAL A 128 -4.91 -12.20 7.83
C VAL A 128 -5.07 -12.96 6.52
N ALA A 129 -6.21 -13.63 6.29
CA ALA A 129 -6.45 -14.39 5.07
C ALA A 129 -6.37 -13.51 3.82
N SER A 130 -6.98 -12.32 3.85
CA SER A 130 -6.90 -11.35 2.75
C SER A 130 -5.47 -10.86 2.54
N THR A 131 -4.70 -10.59 3.60
CA THR A 131 -3.27 -10.22 3.49
C THR A 131 -2.48 -11.28 2.73
N VAL A 132 -2.64 -12.55 3.10
CA VAL A 132 -1.94 -13.68 2.47
C VAL A 132 -2.29 -13.76 0.98
N ILE A 133 -3.57 -13.66 0.63
CA ILE A 133 -4.02 -13.68 -0.76
C ILE A 133 -3.47 -12.49 -1.55
N ILE A 134 -3.51 -11.27 -0.98
CA ILE A 134 -2.98 -10.07 -1.61
C ILE A 134 -1.48 -10.24 -1.91
N LEU A 135 -0.69 -10.71 -0.95
CA LEU A 135 0.73 -10.96 -1.14
C LEU A 135 0.99 -12.07 -2.17
N ALA A 136 0.19 -13.13 -2.17
CA ALA A 136 0.26 -14.20 -3.16
C ALA A 136 -0.02 -13.71 -4.58
N VAL A 137 -0.78 -12.64 -4.77
CA VAL A 137 -0.98 -11.97 -6.07
C VAL A 137 0.20 -11.04 -6.40
N LEU A 138 0.68 -10.27 -5.43
CA LEU A 138 1.70 -9.24 -5.66
C LEU A 138 3.11 -9.82 -5.92
N ILE A 139 3.53 -10.85 -5.17
CA ILE A 139 4.90 -11.38 -5.20
C ILE A 139 5.24 -12.13 -6.51
N PRO A 140 4.41 -13.06 -7.02
CA PRO A 140 4.72 -13.76 -8.27
C PRO A 140 4.73 -12.81 -9.47
N LEU A 141 3.82 -11.84 -9.48
CA LEU A 141 3.73 -10.83 -10.55
C LEU A 141 5.00 -9.97 -10.58
N ARG A 142 5.59 -9.65 -9.42
CA ARG A 142 6.91 -9.02 -9.33
C ARG A 142 7.99 -9.83 -10.05
N ARG A 143 8.11 -11.13 -9.74
CA ARG A 143 9.14 -12.00 -10.35
C ARG A 143 9.00 -12.07 -11.86
N LEU A 144 7.77 -12.08 -12.37
CA LEU A 144 7.50 -12.07 -13.81
C LEU A 144 7.94 -10.74 -14.45
N GLU A 145 7.59 -9.60 -13.84
CA GLU A 145 7.96 -8.27 -14.34
C GLU A 145 9.50 -8.08 -14.38
N GLU A 146 10.21 -8.54 -13.35
CA GLU A 146 11.68 -8.53 -13.32
C GLU A 146 12.31 -9.40 -14.41
N ARG A 147 11.79 -10.62 -14.63
CA ARG A 147 12.32 -11.53 -15.68
C ARG A 147 12.14 -10.93 -17.07
N LEU A 148 10.97 -10.34 -17.35
CA LEU A 148 10.68 -9.69 -18.63
C LEU A 148 11.60 -8.48 -18.86
N ARG A 149 11.81 -7.63 -17.84
CA ARG A 149 12.75 -6.50 -17.93
C ARG A 149 14.19 -6.95 -18.22
N ARG A 150 14.68 -8.02 -17.58
CA ARG A 150 16.02 -8.56 -17.83
C ARG A 150 16.17 -9.10 -19.26
N SER A 151 15.11 -9.64 -19.85
CA SER A 151 15.12 -10.12 -21.25
C SER A 151 15.22 -8.97 -22.26
N SER A 152 14.53 -7.84 -22.03
CA SER A 152 14.62 -6.67 -22.93
C SER A 152 15.91 -5.85 -22.76
N GLY A 153 16.58 -5.93 -21.61
CA GLY A 153 17.82 -5.18 -21.32
C GLY A 153 19.08 -5.66 -22.06
N ARG A 154 19.02 -6.76 -22.82
CA ARG A 154 20.18 -7.30 -23.57
C ARG A 154 20.34 -6.71 -24.98
N SER A 155 19.43 -5.81 -25.40
CA SER A 155 19.44 -5.21 -26.75
C SER A 155 20.06 -3.80 -26.85
N GLY A 156 20.64 -3.25 -25.78
CA GLY A 156 21.20 -1.89 -25.78
C GLY A 156 22.62 -1.83 -25.26
N ARG A 157 23.60 -2.31 -26.05
CA ARG A 157 25.02 -2.07 -25.79
C ARG A 157 25.30 -0.57 -26.03
N PRO A 158 25.97 0.16 -25.11
CA PRO A 158 26.17 1.59 -25.28
C PRO A 158 27.08 1.87 -26.49
N GLU A 159 26.54 2.57 -27.49
CA GLU A 159 27.20 3.02 -28.72
C GLU A 159 28.34 4.05 -28.46
N LYS A 160 28.52 4.48 -27.21
CA LYS A 160 29.52 5.50 -26.83
C LYS A 160 30.98 5.04 -26.87
N ALA A 161 31.27 3.79 -27.22
CA ALA A 161 32.64 3.31 -27.41
C ALA A 161 33.22 3.53 -28.82
N ARG A 162 32.40 3.94 -29.82
CA ARG A 162 32.87 4.13 -31.20
C ARG A 162 33.38 5.53 -31.54
N ILE A 163 33.03 6.56 -30.78
CA ILE A 163 33.37 7.95 -31.14
C ILE A 163 34.80 8.34 -30.71
N ARG A 164 35.42 7.64 -29.73
CA ARG A 164 36.76 7.99 -29.24
C ARG A 164 37.93 7.45 -30.09
N LYS A 165 37.67 6.67 -31.15
CA LYS A 165 38.73 6.07 -31.98
C LYS A 165 38.97 6.73 -33.35
N GLY A 166 38.33 7.86 -33.65
CA GLY A 166 38.39 8.47 -34.98
C GLY A 166 38.85 9.92 -35.03
N THR A 167 39.56 10.45 -34.03
CA THR A 167 39.87 11.89 -33.99
C THR A 167 41.26 12.23 -33.45
N GLY A 168 42.25 11.37 -33.66
CA GLY A 168 43.59 11.65 -33.15
C GLY A 168 44.69 10.87 -33.85
N GLU A 169 44.82 11.07 -35.16
CA GLU A 169 46.10 10.93 -35.85
C GLU A 169 45.99 11.64 -37.21
N ASP A 170 47.09 12.25 -37.65
CA ASP A 170 47.29 13.01 -38.90
C ASP A 170 47.04 14.53 -38.83
N ASP A 171 47.80 15.22 -37.96
CA ASP A 171 48.28 16.57 -38.32
C ASP A 171 49.62 16.89 -37.65
N SER A 172 50.69 16.26 -38.15
CA SER A 172 52.06 16.72 -37.86
C SER A 172 53.07 16.16 -38.87
N THR A 173 53.15 16.75 -40.07
CA THR A 173 54.41 16.91 -40.84
C THR A 173 54.17 17.72 -42.12
N SER A 174 54.33 19.04 -42.04
CA SER A 174 54.86 19.86 -43.13
C SER A 174 55.21 21.26 -42.61
N GLY A 175 56.49 21.49 -42.31
CA GLY A 175 56.94 22.82 -41.92
C GLY A 175 58.32 22.87 -41.27
N THR A 176 59.35 22.47 -42.02
CA THR A 176 60.75 22.97 -42.09
C THR A 176 61.70 21.87 -42.48
#